data_AF-A0A8H7X942-F1
#
_entry.id   AF-A0A8H7X942-F1
#
_cell.length_a   1.000
_cell.length_b   1.000
_cell.length_c   1.000
_cell.angle_alpha   90.00
_cell.angle_beta   90.00
_cell.angle_gamma   90.00
#
_symmetry.space_group_name_H-M   'P 1'
#
loop_
_entity.id
_entity.type
_entity.pdbx_description
1 polymer ?
#
loop_
_entity_poly.entity_id
_entity_poly.type
_entity_poly.pdbx_seq_one_letter_code
_entity_poly.pdbx_strand_id
1 'polypeptide(L)'
;MRRSSNRRLDHFDAWYQLVASYCHRDLSFLSDKLPAVAGLASVMQANYQGTYGAGLWKEDLQIGLVWYIECHEQDSNGTTNAPARSLSEDYIAPSLSWASIAKGKIAFCDHEENGRDLPSEGLQTIDWDIDYAPGSLAPFGEVKSGTLTVRGYLCKASLIPCWDKWSYEGPNHRHHNARWRGHAADPDNGQPFGDVALDSFRTYNTLYRAFEGAATDLESSMHCDYSTNRYYYKCRSCTSTQTRRAQPETLWYMSKAQPIWTMLCLVREKYGHRQLVALVLTPCDDGNRTFRRIGLLFVDNEHAFKNWMEPGELHKCFQTVQIV
;
A
#
# COMPACT_ATOMS: atom_id res chain seq x y z
N MET A 1 -22.20 26.63 -17.19
CA MET A 1 -21.77 25.40 -16.48
C MET A 1 -20.79 25.80 -15.38
N ARG A 2 -21.17 25.68 -14.10
CA ARG A 2 -20.25 25.91 -12.98
C ARG A 2 -19.38 24.65 -12.84
N ARG A 3 -18.06 24.76 -13.06
CA ARG A 3 -17.10 23.77 -12.57
C ARG A 3 -17.13 23.84 -11.04
N SER A 4 -17.60 22.79 -10.36
CA SER A 4 -17.45 22.67 -8.92
C SER A 4 -15.97 22.49 -8.62
N SER A 5 -15.36 23.44 -7.92
CA SER A 5 -14.04 23.25 -7.32
C SER A 5 -14.16 22.16 -6.25
N ASN A 6 -13.63 20.97 -6.51
CA ASN A 6 -13.62 19.85 -5.56
C ASN A 6 -12.56 20.09 -4.49
N ARG A 7 -12.72 21.14 -3.69
CA ARG A 7 -11.75 21.52 -2.67
C ARG A 7 -11.85 20.55 -1.49
N ARG A 8 -10.87 19.65 -1.35
CA ARG A 8 -10.68 18.80 -0.17
C ARG A 8 -10.57 19.65 1.10
N LEU A 9 -11.19 19.18 2.20
CA LEU A 9 -11.34 19.94 3.44
C LEU A 9 -10.19 19.65 4.40
N ASP A 10 -9.58 20.72 4.93
CA ASP A 10 -8.36 20.68 5.78
C ASP A 10 -8.53 19.84 7.06
N HIS A 11 -9.76 19.50 7.46
CA HIS A 11 -10.01 18.69 8.65
C HIS A 11 -9.65 17.21 8.47
N PHE A 12 -9.70 16.66 7.26
CA PHE A 12 -9.29 15.26 7.04
C PHE A 12 -7.78 15.09 7.18
N ASP A 13 -6.99 16.10 6.83
CA ASP A 13 -5.54 16.10 7.09
C ASP A 13 -5.24 16.07 8.58
N ALA A 14 -5.96 16.86 9.36
CA ALA A 14 -5.83 16.83 10.82
C ALA A 14 -6.16 15.44 11.39
N TRP A 15 -7.17 14.76 10.84
CA TRP A 15 -7.49 13.38 11.21
C TRP A 15 -6.36 12.40 10.89
N TYR A 16 -5.81 12.44 9.67
CA TYR A 16 -4.73 11.52 9.29
C TYR A 16 -3.42 11.77 10.04
N GLN A 17 -3.10 13.03 10.35
CA GLN A 17 -2.00 13.37 11.24
C GLN A 17 -2.22 12.82 12.66
N LEU A 18 -3.44 12.96 13.18
CA LEU A 18 -3.81 12.44 14.49
C LEU A 18 -3.68 10.91 14.54
N VAL A 19 -4.24 10.21 13.55
CA VAL A 19 -4.17 8.76 13.47
C VAL A 19 -2.73 8.29 13.32
N ALA A 20 -1.94 8.92 12.45
CA ALA A 20 -0.52 8.61 12.31
C ALA A 20 0.19 8.73 13.66
N SER A 21 0.01 9.84 14.39
CA SER A 21 0.56 10.04 15.74
C SER A 21 0.04 9.02 16.75
N TYR A 22 -1.23 8.64 16.67
CA TYR A 22 -1.83 7.61 17.53
C TYR A 22 -1.18 6.23 17.29
N CYS A 23 -0.96 5.84 16.04
CA CYS A 23 -0.31 4.57 15.68
C CYS A 23 1.15 4.47 16.11
N HIS A 24 1.80 5.59 16.47
CA HIS A 24 3.14 5.58 17.05
C HIS A 24 3.17 5.08 18.50
N ARG A 25 2.01 4.94 19.15
CA ARG A 25 1.92 4.51 20.55
C ARG A 25 1.86 2.99 20.64
N ASP A 26 2.47 2.45 21.69
CA ASP A 26 2.32 1.04 22.05
C ASP A 26 0.96 0.80 22.71
N LEU A 27 0.06 0.13 21.99
CA LEU A 27 -1.25 -0.24 22.51
C LEU A 27 -1.19 -1.57 23.26
N SER A 28 -1.83 -1.61 24.43
CA SER A 28 -1.96 -2.83 25.23
C SER A 28 -2.96 -3.82 24.63
N PHE A 29 -4.07 -3.32 24.08
CA PHE A 29 -5.12 -4.10 23.43
C PHE A 29 -5.34 -3.59 22.01
N LEU A 30 -5.19 -4.46 21.01
CA LEU A 30 -5.30 -4.07 19.60
C LEU A 30 -6.75 -3.80 19.17
N SER A 31 -7.72 -4.45 19.82
CA SER A 31 -9.16 -4.22 19.65
C SER A 31 -9.57 -2.77 19.93
N ASP A 32 -8.80 -2.05 20.73
CA ASP A 32 -9.13 -0.69 21.17
C ASP A 32 -8.70 0.38 20.16
N LYS A 33 -8.07 0.02 19.03
CA LYS A 33 -7.58 0.97 18.04
C LYS A 33 -8.63 1.95 17.54
N LEU A 34 -9.76 1.41 17.05
CA LEU A 34 -10.86 2.22 16.54
C LEU A 34 -11.70 2.81 17.69
N PRO A 35 -12.08 2.05 18.73
CA PRO A 35 -12.78 2.59 19.89
C PRO A 35 -12.08 3.78 20.56
N ALA A 36 -10.75 3.77 20.67
CA ALA A 36 -9.99 4.84 21.32
C ALA A 36 -10.07 6.19 20.61
N VAL A 37 -10.34 6.20 19.30
CA VAL A 37 -10.51 7.42 18.50
C VAL A 37 -11.97 7.71 18.14
N ALA A 38 -12.90 6.84 18.53
CA ALA A 38 -14.32 6.92 18.19
C ALA A 38 -15.00 8.22 18.66
N GLY A 39 -14.62 8.71 19.84
CA GLY A 39 -15.15 9.98 20.37
C GLY A 39 -14.77 11.18 19.48
N LEU A 40 -13.51 11.22 19.01
CA LEU A 40 -13.03 12.27 18.11
C LEU A 40 -13.68 12.15 16.73
N ALA A 41 -13.81 10.93 16.21
CA ALA A 41 -14.54 10.67 14.97
C ALA A 41 -15.99 11.15 15.06
N SER A 42 -16.68 10.90 16.18
CA SER A 42 -18.06 11.35 16.42
C SER A 42 -18.17 12.88 16.39
N VAL A 43 -17.26 13.57 17.09
CA VAL A 43 -17.21 15.04 17.09
C VAL A 43 -16.92 15.60 15.70
N MET A 44 -15.98 15.00 14.96
CA MET A 44 -15.66 15.44 13.60
C MET A 44 -16.82 15.21 12.63
N GLN A 45 -17.45 14.03 12.66
CA GLN A 45 -18.63 13.74 11.84
C GLN A 45 -19.76 14.73 12.11
N ALA A 46 -20.05 15.03 13.38
CA ALA A 46 -21.10 15.99 13.76
C ALA A 46 -20.82 17.41 13.27
N ASN A 47 -19.56 17.87 13.34
CA ASN A 47 -19.19 19.23 12.96
C ASN A 47 -19.00 19.43 11.45
N TYR A 48 -18.48 18.42 10.75
CA TYR A 48 -18.07 18.54 9.35
C TYR A 48 -18.99 17.79 8.38
N GLN A 49 -20.02 17.10 8.88
CA GLN A 49 -20.97 16.30 8.08
C GLN A 49 -20.28 15.22 7.23
N GLY A 50 -19.10 14.75 7.65
CA GLY A 50 -18.41 13.63 7.01
C GLY A 50 -18.99 12.29 7.46
N THR A 51 -18.87 11.27 6.63
CA THR A 51 -19.27 9.90 6.95
C THR A 51 -18.04 9.15 7.44
N TYR A 52 -17.99 8.78 8.71
CA TYR A 52 -16.91 8.00 9.28
C TYR A 52 -17.15 6.50 9.14
N GLY A 53 -16.07 5.74 8.91
CA GLY A 53 -16.11 4.28 8.87
C GLY A 53 -14.71 3.68 9.09
N ALA A 54 -14.58 2.74 10.02
CA ALA A 54 -13.34 1.99 10.28
C ALA A 54 -12.03 2.82 10.23
N GLY A 55 -12.01 4.03 10.77
CA GLY A 55 -10.81 4.89 10.81
C GLY A 55 -10.61 5.81 9.61
N LEU A 56 -11.50 5.75 8.61
CA LEU A 56 -11.45 6.54 7.38
C LEU A 56 -12.71 7.43 7.24
N TRP A 57 -12.75 8.22 6.17
CA TRP A 57 -13.83 9.14 5.83
C TRP A 57 -14.29 8.91 4.40
N LYS A 58 -15.59 8.72 4.17
CA LYS A 58 -16.16 8.38 2.85
C LYS A 58 -15.79 9.41 1.80
N GLU A 59 -15.84 10.67 2.21
CA GLU A 59 -15.61 11.86 1.39
C GLU A 59 -14.14 12.05 1.03
N ASP A 60 -13.24 11.31 1.68
CA ASP A 60 -11.79 11.43 1.48
C ASP A 60 -11.07 10.08 1.36
N LEU A 61 -11.80 9.04 0.93
CA LEU A 61 -11.27 7.68 0.83
C LEU A 61 -10.03 7.57 -0.07
N GLN A 62 -9.92 8.38 -1.13
CA GLN A 62 -8.75 8.35 -2.00
C GLN A 62 -7.44 8.62 -1.24
N ILE A 63 -7.47 9.53 -0.26
CA ILE A 63 -6.33 9.80 0.62
C ILE A 63 -6.31 8.82 1.80
N GLY A 64 -7.46 8.53 2.38
CA GLY A 64 -7.59 7.58 3.48
C GLY A 64 -7.10 6.18 3.15
N LEU A 65 -7.14 5.76 1.88
CA LEU A 65 -6.69 4.44 1.43
C LEU A 65 -5.20 4.38 1.09
N VAL A 66 -4.47 5.50 1.00
CA VAL A 66 -3.04 5.50 0.62
C VAL A 66 -2.11 5.60 1.83
N TRP A 67 -2.48 4.97 2.95
CA TRP A 67 -1.57 4.75 4.08
C TRP A 67 -0.56 3.64 3.79
N TYR A 68 0.60 3.67 4.44
CA TYR A 68 1.61 2.62 4.40
C TYR A 68 2.39 2.58 5.72
N ILE A 69 3.13 1.49 5.97
CA ILE A 69 3.93 1.33 7.18
C ILE A 69 5.31 1.93 6.98
N GLU A 70 5.62 2.93 7.80
CA GLU A 70 6.88 3.65 7.78
C GLU A 70 7.99 2.88 8.52
N CYS A 71 9.20 2.94 7.97
CA CYS A 71 10.46 2.45 8.47
C CYS A 71 11.21 3.62 9.09
N HIS A 72 11.74 3.45 10.31
CA HIS A 72 12.47 4.51 10.98
C HIS A 72 13.96 4.16 11.06
N GLU A 73 14.84 5.14 10.94
CA GLU A 73 16.31 4.95 10.93
C GLU A 73 16.86 4.19 12.15
N GLN A 74 16.15 4.17 13.29
CA GLN A 74 16.55 3.40 14.48
C GLN A 74 16.29 1.88 14.33
N ASP A 75 15.55 1.44 13.31
CA ASP A 75 15.40 0.03 12.94
C ASP A 75 16.65 -0.50 12.19
N SER A 76 17.64 0.34 11.89
CA SER A 76 18.87 0.02 11.14
C SER A 76 19.86 -0.93 11.84
N ASN A 77 19.68 -1.19 13.14
CA ASN A 77 20.58 -2.06 13.92
C ASN A 77 20.44 -3.57 13.64
N GLY A 78 19.81 -3.98 12.52
CA GLY A 78 19.88 -5.35 12.01
C GLY A 78 19.29 -6.43 12.92
N THR A 79 18.73 -6.06 14.07
CA THR A 79 17.92 -6.95 14.88
C THR A 79 16.57 -7.01 14.22
N THR A 80 16.29 -8.17 13.66
CA THR A 80 14.98 -8.72 13.34
C THR A 80 14.07 -8.76 14.58
N ASN A 81 13.92 -7.65 15.29
CA ASN A 81 12.88 -7.44 16.27
C ASN A 81 11.59 -7.13 15.51
N ALA A 82 11.22 -8.06 14.61
CA ALA A 82 9.82 -8.37 14.49
C ALA A 82 9.37 -8.64 15.93
N PRO A 83 8.39 -7.90 16.48
CA PRO A 83 7.82 -8.33 17.74
C PRO A 83 7.36 -9.77 17.50
N ALA A 84 7.97 -10.72 18.21
CA ALA A 84 7.69 -12.15 18.16
C ALA A 84 6.26 -12.51 18.62
N ARG A 85 5.33 -11.54 18.53
CA ARG A 85 3.96 -11.53 19.03
C ARG A 85 2.98 -10.71 18.18
N SER A 86 3.27 -10.35 16.91
CA SER A 86 2.25 -9.70 16.04
C SER A 86 1.25 -10.71 15.42
N LEU A 87 0.87 -11.74 16.18
CA LEU A 87 0.11 -12.90 15.72
C LEU A 87 -1.28 -12.98 16.38
N SER A 88 -1.91 -11.88 16.80
CA SER A 88 -3.36 -11.97 17.00
C SER A 88 -3.98 -12.07 15.61
N GLU A 89 -4.40 -13.27 15.25
CA GLU A 89 -5.16 -13.60 14.03
C GLU A 89 -6.60 -13.04 14.09
N ASP A 90 -6.93 -12.40 15.21
CA ASP A 90 -8.23 -11.80 15.44
C ASP A 90 -8.44 -10.62 14.49
N TYR A 91 -9.57 -10.66 13.82
CA TYR A 91 -10.05 -9.54 13.02
C TYR A 91 -10.21 -8.29 13.90
N ILE A 92 -9.51 -7.21 13.55
CA ILE A 92 -9.62 -5.90 14.23
C ILE A 92 -10.47 -4.93 13.40
N ALA A 93 -10.21 -4.92 12.09
CA ALA A 93 -10.77 -3.96 11.13
C ALA A 93 -10.61 -4.52 9.70
N PRO A 94 -11.39 -4.01 8.72
CA PRO A 94 -11.26 -4.41 7.32
C PRO A 94 -9.88 -4.04 6.76
N SER A 95 -9.38 -4.74 5.74
CA SER A 95 -7.98 -4.57 5.26
C SER A 95 -7.66 -3.16 4.72
N LEU A 96 -8.68 -2.42 4.31
CA LEU A 96 -8.59 -1.01 3.92
C LEU A 96 -8.25 -0.07 5.08
N SER A 97 -8.60 -0.46 6.31
CA SER A 97 -8.38 0.34 7.51
C SER A 97 -6.93 0.24 7.96
N TRP A 98 -6.35 1.38 8.33
CA TRP A 98 -5.06 1.44 9.01
C TRP A 98 -5.07 0.69 10.36
N ALA A 99 -6.25 0.46 10.96
CA ALA A 99 -6.35 -0.29 12.20
C ALA A 99 -6.23 -1.81 11.99
N SER A 100 -6.26 -2.30 10.74
CA SER A 100 -6.14 -3.72 10.41
C SER A 100 -4.75 -4.30 10.70
N ILE A 101 -3.73 -3.45 10.79
CA ILE A 101 -2.37 -3.89 11.14
C ILE A 101 -2.24 -3.93 12.66
N ALA A 102 -1.51 -4.91 13.20
CA ALA A 102 -1.30 -5.03 14.64
C ALA A 102 -0.35 -3.94 15.18
N LYS A 103 0.84 -3.82 14.60
CA LYS A 103 1.88 -2.88 15.03
C LYS A 103 2.58 -2.26 13.81
N GLY A 104 2.94 -1.00 13.93
CA GLY A 104 3.66 -0.27 12.89
C GLY A 104 3.31 1.22 12.94
N LYS A 105 4.33 2.06 12.74
CA LYS A 105 4.12 3.48 12.46
C LYS A 105 3.55 3.58 11.05
N ILE A 106 2.44 4.28 10.88
CA ILE A 106 1.86 4.52 9.56
C ILE A 106 2.14 5.94 9.13
N ALA A 107 2.21 6.14 7.82
CA ALA A 107 2.14 7.43 7.16
C ALA A 107 1.07 7.37 6.07
N PHE A 108 0.49 8.51 5.74
CA PHE A 108 -0.38 8.68 4.57
C PHE A 108 0.43 9.36 3.47
N CYS A 109 0.19 9.02 2.20
CA CYS A 109 0.86 9.72 1.12
C CYS A 109 0.49 11.21 1.13
N ASP A 110 1.48 12.09 1.19
CA ASP A 110 1.23 13.53 1.23
C ASP A 110 0.43 13.98 0.01
N HIS A 111 -0.55 14.83 0.22
CA HIS A 111 -1.17 15.56 -0.84
C HIS A 111 -0.50 16.95 -0.88
N GLU A 112 0.30 17.27 -1.91
CA GLU A 112 1.04 18.56 -1.96
C GLU A 112 0.09 19.79 -1.89
N GLU A 113 0.63 20.88 -1.34
CA GLU A 113 -0.03 22.12 -0.91
C GLU A 113 -0.84 22.86 -2.01
N ASN A 114 -0.64 22.55 -3.29
CA ASN A 114 -1.19 23.33 -4.40
C ASN A 114 -2.41 22.71 -5.09
N GLY A 115 -2.80 21.48 -4.79
CA GLY A 115 -3.75 20.75 -5.62
C GLY A 115 -4.90 20.15 -4.87
N ARG A 116 -5.67 20.89 -4.06
CA ARG A 116 -6.83 20.37 -3.28
C ARG A 116 -7.92 19.67 -4.10
N ASP A 117 -7.71 19.48 -5.41
CA ASP A 117 -8.61 18.81 -6.33
C ASP A 117 -8.30 17.30 -6.37
N LEU A 118 -9.27 16.49 -5.93
CA LEU A 118 -9.23 15.04 -6.11
C LEU A 118 -9.10 14.69 -7.60
N PRO A 119 -8.24 13.74 -8.01
CA PRO A 119 -8.05 13.43 -9.42
C PRO A 119 -9.34 12.94 -10.08
N SER A 120 -9.68 13.50 -11.24
CA SER A 120 -10.84 13.12 -12.05
C SER A 120 -10.78 11.70 -12.62
N GLU A 121 -9.63 11.05 -12.53
CA GLU A 121 -9.31 9.76 -13.15
C GLU A 121 -9.00 8.66 -12.11
N GLY A 122 -9.22 8.94 -10.82
CA GLY A 122 -8.90 8.03 -9.71
C GLY A 122 -10.02 7.06 -9.31
N LEU A 123 -9.80 6.36 -8.20
CA LEU A 123 -10.74 5.41 -7.60
C LEU A 123 -12.08 6.08 -7.27
N GLN A 124 -13.18 5.47 -7.73
CA GLN A 124 -14.55 5.93 -7.46
C GLN A 124 -15.18 5.05 -6.37
N THR A 125 -15.61 5.66 -5.27
CA THR A 125 -16.39 4.97 -4.24
C THR A 125 -17.83 4.80 -4.71
N ILE A 126 -18.32 3.56 -4.71
CA ILE A 126 -19.73 3.24 -5.01
C ILE A 126 -20.50 3.04 -3.71
N ASP A 127 -20.01 2.15 -2.86
CA ASP A 127 -20.68 1.80 -1.61
C ASP A 127 -19.66 1.55 -0.50
N TRP A 128 -20.10 1.79 0.74
CA TRP A 128 -19.25 1.61 1.90
C TRP A 128 -20.09 1.23 3.10
N ASP A 129 -19.85 0.02 3.59
CA ASP A 129 -20.61 -0.61 4.66
C ASP A 129 -19.67 -1.09 5.75
N ILE A 130 -19.93 -0.69 7.00
CA ILE A 130 -19.14 -1.06 8.17
C ILE A 130 -20.10 -1.57 9.24
N ASP A 131 -19.86 -2.80 9.70
CA ASP A 131 -20.62 -3.41 10.78
C ASP A 131 -19.89 -3.24 12.11
N TYR A 132 -20.61 -2.74 13.10
CA TYR A 132 -20.09 -2.44 14.43
C TYR A 132 -20.67 -3.37 15.47
N ALA A 133 -19.84 -3.74 16.46
CA ALA A 133 -20.30 -4.53 17.59
C ALA A 133 -21.41 -3.79 18.35
N PRO A 134 -22.52 -4.49 18.71
CA PRO A 134 -23.60 -3.88 19.48
C PRO A 134 -23.11 -3.49 20.88
N GLY A 135 -23.69 -2.43 21.45
CA GLY A 135 -23.45 -2.03 22.83
C GLY A 135 -22.22 -1.13 23.05
N SER A 136 -21.65 -0.54 22.00
CA SER A 136 -20.63 0.50 22.18
C SER A 136 -21.25 1.79 22.76
N LEU A 137 -20.52 2.42 23.69
CA LEU A 137 -20.90 3.72 24.26
C LEU A 137 -20.73 4.88 23.26
N ALA A 138 -19.93 4.68 22.21
CA ALA A 138 -19.70 5.64 21.13
C ALA A 138 -20.23 5.07 19.80
N PRO A 139 -20.68 5.93 18.86
CA PRO A 139 -21.25 5.48 17.58
C PRO A 139 -20.29 4.68 16.68
N PHE A 140 -18.99 4.63 17.02
CA PHE A 140 -17.95 4.00 16.22
C PHE A 140 -17.08 3.03 17.06
N GLY A 141 -17.74 2.06 17.68
CA GLY A 141 -17.11 1.06 18.52
C GLY A 141 -16.22 0.06 17.78
N GLU A 142 -16.12 -1.14 18.35
CA GLU A 142 -15.41 -2.26 17.74
C GLU A 142 -16.04 -2.61 16.39
N VAL A 143 -15.22 -2.85 15.36
CA VAL A 143 -15.68 -3.22 14.01
C VAL A 143 -15.70 -4.74 13.88
N LYS A 144 -16.81 -5.30 13.39
CA LYS A 144 -16.99 -6.74 13.17
C LYS A 144 -16.75 -7.15 11.72
N SER A 145 -17.14 -6.30 10.79
CA SER A 145 -16.85 -6.47 9.37
C SER A 145 -16.88 -5.11 8.68
N GLY A 146 -16.34 -5.04 7.46
CA GLY A 146 -16.41 -3.84 6.67
C GLY A 146 -16.10 -4.14 5.23
N THR A 147 -16.84 -3.51 4.33
CA THR A 147 -16.68 -3.70 2.89
C THR A 147 -16.76 -2.37 2.16
N LEU A 148 -15.91 -2.22 1.15
CA LEU A 148 -15.84 -1.03 0.32
C LEU A 148 -15.99 -1.46 -1.13
N THR A 149 -17.07 -1.03 -1.78
CA THR A 149 -17.26 -1.23 -3.22
C THR A 149 -16.74 -0.02 -3.97
N VAL A 150 -15.76 -0.27 -4.83
CA VAL A 150 -15.06 0.76 -5.60
C VAL A 150 -15.03 0.40 -7.07
N ARG A 151 -14.89 1.44 -7.90
CA ARG A 151 -14.68 1.32 -9.34
C ARG A 151 -13.41 2.05 -9.73
N GLY A 152 -12.55 1.39 -10.50
CA GLY A 152 -11.27 1.96 -10.90
C GLY A 152 -10.52 1.08 -11.88
N TYR A 153 -9.32 1.50 -12.27
CA TYR A 153 -8.43 0.72 -13.12
C TYR A 153 -7.76 -0.39 -12.31
N LEU A 154 -8.20 -1.61 -12.54
CA LEU A 154 -7.69 -2.83 -11.94
C LEU A 154 -6.85 -3.60 -12.96
N CYS A 155 -5.59 -3.84 -12.62
CA CYS A 155 -4.65 -4.53 -13.50
C CYS A 155 -3.81 -5.55 -12.72
N LYS A 156 -3.44 -6.64 -13.41
CA LYS A 156 -2.63 -7.72 -12.84
C LYS A 156 -1.14 -7.35 -12.88
N ALA A 157 -0.42 -7.72 -11.84
CA ALA A 157 1.02 -7.53 -11.73
C ALA A 157 1.68 -8.73 -11.04
N SER A 158 3.00 -8.83 -11.18
CA SER A 158 3.85 -9.79 -10.50
C SER A 158 4.56 -9.11 -9.34
N LEU A 159 4.30 -9.60 -8.11
CA LEU A 159 4.98 -9.15 -6.90
C LEU A 159 6.29 -9.93 -6.71
N ILE A 160 7.39 -9.19 -6.65
CA ILE A 160 8.75 -9.71 -6.50
C ILE A 160 9.33 -9.14 -5.19
N PRO A 161 9.98 -9.95 -4.33
CA PRO A 161 10.57 -9.44 -3.09
C PRO A 161 11.74 -8.49 -3.40
N CYS A 162 11.91 -7.48 -2.56
CA CYS A 162 13.08 -6.61 -2.59
C CYS A 162 14.02 -7.03 -1.45
N TRP A 163 15.33 -7.14 -1.73
CA TRP A 163 16.34 -7.47 -0.72
C TRP A 163 17.17 -6.26 -0.31
N ASP A 164 16.74 -5.05 -0.66
CA ASP A 164 17.49 -3.86 -0.29
C ASP A 164 17.27 -3.50 1.19
N LYS A 165 18.26 -3.81 2.02
CA LYS A 165 18.38 -3.28 3.38
C LYS A 165 18.79 -1.80 3.39
N TRP A 166 19.25 -1.30 2.25
CA TRP A 166 19.76 0.06 2.12
C TRP A 166 18.61 0.98 1.70
N SER A 167 18.50 2.11 2.39
CA SER A 167 18.03 3.34 1.79
C SER A 167 18.95 3.58 0.59
N TYR A 168 18.47 3.36 -0.64
CA TYR A 168 19.20 3.89 -1.79
C TYR A 168 19.16 5.41 -1.69
N GLU A 169 20.25 5.98 -1.18
CA GLU A 169 20.53 7.42 -1.11
C GLU A 169 20.92 7.94 -2.49
N GLY A 170 20.03 7.73 -3.47
CA GLY A 170 20.14 8.41 -4.75
C GLY A 170 19.93 9.92 -4.55
N PRO A 171 20.56 10.78 -5.37
CA PRO A 171 20.60 12.23 -5.18
C PRO A 171 19.24 12.94 -5.23
N ASN A 172 18.17 12.19 -5.52
CA ASN A 172 16.79 12.66 -5.48
C ASN A 172 16.03 11.79 -4.47
N HIS A 173 15.87 12.27 -3.24
CA HIS A 173 15.05 11.66 -2.18
C HIS A 173 13.68 11.21 -2.72
N ARG A 174 13.48 9.92 -3.01
CA ARG A 174 12.27 9.44 -3.69
C ARG A 174 11.57 8.23 -3.08
N HIS A 175 12.14 7.59 -2.08
CA HIS A 175 11.51 6.38 -1.55
C HIS A 175 10.72 6.70 -0.29
N HIS A 176 9.43 6.37 -0.31
CA HIS A 176 8.67 6.14 0.90
C HIS A 176 9.49 5.18 1.77
N ASN A 177 9.81 5.58 2.99
CA ASN A 177 10.52 4.73 3.96
C ASN A 177 9.58 3.57 4.35
N ALA A 178 9.30 2.62 3.46
CA ALA A 178 8.39 1.53 3.73
C ALA A 178 9.15 0.38 4.41
N ARG A 179 8.59 -0.19 5.49
CA ARG A 179 9.29 -1.23 6.28
C ARG A 179 9.42 -2.56 5.54
N TRP A 180 8.42 -2.94 4.76
CA TRP A 180 8.34 -4.24 4.08
C TRP A 180 8.17 -4.04 2.58
N ARG A 181 9.27 -4.15 1.83
CA ARG A 181 9.34 -3.73 0.43
C ARG A 181 9.30 -4.90 -0.56
N GLY A 182 8.74 -4.63 -1.73
CA GLY A 182 8.77 -5.46 -2.92
C GLY A 182 8.77 -4.61 -4.18
N HIS A 183 8.75 -5.25 -5.34
CA HIS A 183 8.62 -4.61 -6.65
C HIS A 183 7.42 -5.19 -7.39
N ALA A 184 6.71 -4.34 -8.10
CA ALA A 184 5.71 -4.74 -9.08
C ALA A 184 6.35 -4.80 -10.46
N ALA A 185 6.07 -5.88 -11.17
CA ALA A 185 6.53 -6.12 -12.53
C ALA A 185 5.38 -6.55 -13.44
N ASP A 186 5.54 -6.26 -14.72
CA ASP A 186 4.64 -6.74 -15.76
C ASP A 186 4.63 -8.29 -15.76
N PRO A 187 3.46 -8.94 -15.67
CA PRO A 187 3.37 -10.39 -15.67
C PRO A 187 3.94 -11.07 -16.92
N ASP A 188 3.89 -10.39 -18.07
CA ASP A 188 4.20 -11.00 -19.37
C ASP A 188 5.68 -10.92 -19.71
N ASN A 189 6.33 -9.80 -19.40
CA ASN A 189 7.74 -9.56 -19.75
C ASN A 189 8.67 -9.38 -18.53
N GLY A 190 8.11 -9.27 -17.32
CA GLY A 190 8.89 -9.14 -16.09
C GLY A 190 9.48 -7.77 -15.86
N GLN A 191 9.14 -6.79 -16.67
CA GLN A 191 9.67 -5.44 -16.54
C GLN A 191 9.16 -4.80 -15.25
N PRO A 192 10.05 -4.37 -14.33
CA PRO A 192 9.65 -3.65 -13.14
C PRO A 192 9.07 -2.28 -13.51
N PHE A 193 8.06 -1.86 -12.77
CA PHE A 193 7.46 -0.53 -12.97
C PHE A 193 7.15 0.23 -11.67
N GLY A 194 7.28 -0.39 -10.49
CA GLY A 194 7.10 0.34 -9.25
C GLY A 194 7.47 -0.42 -7.97
N ASP A 195 7.58 0.33 -6.88
CA ASP A 195 7.89 -0.16 -5.55
C ASP A 195 6.62 -0.49 -4.78
N VAL A 196 6.61 -1.62 -4.09
CA VAL A 196 5.50 -2.07 -3.25
C VAL A 196 5.86 -1.96 -1.78
N ALA A 197 5.01 -1.29 -1.00
CA ALA A 197 5.01 -1.27 0.45
C ALA A 197 3.94 -2.23 0.98
N LEU A 198 4.34 -3.34 1.60
CA LEU A 198 3.42 -4.35 2.13
C LEU A 198 2.91 -3.96 3.53
N ASP A 199 1.67 -4.31 3.82
CA ASP A 199 0.99 -4.00 5.09
C ASP A 199 1.32 -4.98 6.23
N SER A 200 2.04 -6.09 5.95
CA SER A 200 2.36 -7.11 6.95
C SER A 200 3.71 -7.79 6.75
N PHE A 201 4.46 -7.96 7.85
CA PHE A 201 5.65 -8.81 7.89
C PHE A 201 5.33 -10.24 7.49
N ARG A 202 4.13 -10.75 7.79
CA ARG A 202 3.75 -12.11 7.39
C ARG A 202 3.70 -12.23 5.87
N THR A 203 3.03 -11.30 5.19
CA THR A 203 2.98 -11.26 3.72
C THR A 203 4.38 -11.16 3.14
N TYR A 204 5.19 -10.25 3.66
CA TYR A 204 6.59 -10.10 3.27
C TYR A 204 7.40 -11.38 3.50
N ASN A 205 7.30 -12.00 4.67
CA ASN A 205 8.07 -13.19 5.03
C ASN A 205 7.60 -14.43 4.25
N THR A 206 6.32 -14.56 3.93
CA THR A 206 5.79 -15.61 3.06
C THR A 206 6.35 -15.45 1.64
N LEU A 207 6.29 -14.23 1.10
CA LEU A 207 6.91 -13.91 -0.19
C LEU A 207 8.41 -14.22 -0.14
N TYR A 208 9.10 -13.74 0.89
CA TYR A 208 10.53 -13.95 1.08
C TYR A 208 10.92 -15.44 1.13
N ARG A 209 10.24 -16.26 1.95
CA ARG A 209 10.53 -17.69 2.09
C ARG A 209 10.27 -18.49 0.81
N ALA A 210 9.25 -18.10 0.04
CA ALA A 210 8.99 -18.71 -1.27
C ALA A 210 10.16 -18.50 -2.24
N PHE A 211 10.93 -17.42 -2.06
CA PHE A 211 12.13 -17.11 -2.84
C PHE A 211 13.41 -17.70 -2.23
N GLU A 212 13.63 -17.57 -0.92
CA GLU A 212 14.84 -18.05 -0.23
C GLU A 212 15.02 -19.57 -0.35
N GLY A 213 13.95 -20.35 -0.22
CA GLY A 213 14.00 -21.81 -0.35
C GLY A 213 14.42 -22.33 -1.74
N ALA A 214 14.51 -21.45 -2.74
CA ALA A 214 14.87 -21.78 -4.12
C ALA A 214 16.21 -21.18 -4.58
N ALA A 215 16.83 -20.28 -3.82
CA ALA A 215 18.01 -19.52 -4.20
C ALA A 215 19.25 -19.98 -3.43
N THR A 216 19.86 -21.10 -3.84
CA THR A 216 21.00 -21.70 -3.12
C THR A 216 22.32 -20.91 -3.22
N ASP A 217 22.47 -20.01 -4.20
CA ASP A 217 23.73 -19.29 -4.48
C ASP A 217 23.62 -17.74 -4.54
N LEU A 218 22.42 -17.18 -4.34
CA LEU A 218 22.14 -15.76 -4.48
C LEU A 218 21.76 -15.16 -3.13
N GLU A 219 22.71 -14.49 -2.45
CA GLU A 219 22.36 -13.55 -1.38
C GLU A 219 23.31 -12.35 -1.32
N SER A 220 22.73 -11.14 -1.32
CA SER A 220 22.88 -10.13 -0.25
C SER A 220 22.10 -8.84 -0.52
N SER A 221 21.63 -8.60 -1.76
CA SER A 221 20.66 -7.56 -2.10
C SER A 221 20.18 -7.75 -3.53
N MET A 222 18.91 -7.44 -3.81
CA MET A 222 18.29 -7.38 -5.12
C MET A 222 17.56 -6.04 -5.17
N HIS A 223 17.93 -5.20 -6.13
CA HIS A 223 17.35 -3.89 -6.34
C HIS A 223 16.98 -3.70 -7.80
N CYS A 224 16.01 -2.83 -8.04
CA CYS A 224 15.58 -2.43 -9.37
C CYS A 224 16.09 -1.03 -9.69
N ASP A 225 16.70 -0.86 -10.86
CA ASP A 225 16.95 0.45 -11.45
C ASP A 225 15.88 0.73 -12.51
N TYR A 226 14.97 1.66 -12.18
CA TYR A 226 13.87 2.07 -13.05
C TYR A 226 14.32 2.93 -14.24
N SER A 227 15.51 3.54 -14.19
CA SER A 227 16.04 4.28 -15.34
C SER A 227 16.49 3.35 -16.47
N THR A 228 16.94 2.15 -16.10
CA THR A 228 17.37 1.13 -17.05
C THR A 228 16.40 -0.05 -17.18
N ASN A 229 15.34 -0.07 -16.37
CA ASN A 229 14.35 -1.14 -16.23
C ASN A 229 15.00 -2.51 -15.97
N ARG A 230 15.97 -2.56 -15.06
CA ARG A 230 16.80 -3.74 -14.82
C ARG A 230 16.89 -4.11 -13.34
N TYR A 231 16.88 -5.41 -13.10
CA TYR A 231 17.22 -5.98 -11.80
C TYR A 231 18.72 -6.20 -11.67
N TYR A 232 19.21 -5.90 -10.49
CA TYR A 232 20.58 -6.10 -10.07
C TYR A 232 20.60 -6.90 -8.79
N TYR A 233 21.59 -7.79 -8.64
CA TYR A 233 21.74 -8.60 -7.45
C TYR A 233 23.21 -8.70 -7.01
N LYS A 234 23.42 -9.05 -5.75
CA LYS A 234 24.76 -9.34 -5.20
C LYS A 234 24.90 -10.83 -4.91
N CYS A 235 25.99 -11.43 -5.39
CA CYS A 235 26.24 -12.89 -5.30
C CYS A 235 27.12 -13.22 -4.09
N ARG A 236 26.77 -14.27 -3.34
CA ARG A 236 27.42 -14.68 -2.07
C ARG A 236 28.87 -15.14 -2.24
N SER A 237 29.17 -15.77 -3.38
CA SER A 237 30.52 -16.28 -3.70
C SER A 237 31.47 -15.19 -4.22
N CYS A 238 30.96 -13.98 -4.50
CA CYS A 238 31.77 -12.88 -5.01
C CYS A 238 32.21 -11.98 -3.85
N THR A 239 33.51 -11.97 -3.53
CA THR A 239 34.11 -11.08 -2.52
C THR A 239 34.13 -9.60 -2.94
N SER A 240 33.77 -9.28 -4.18
CA SER A 240 33.67 -7.91 -4.69
C SER A 240 32.34 -7.25 -4.28
N THR A 241 32.37 -5.97 -3.93
CA THR A 241 31.19 -5.12 -3.70
C THR A 241 30.34 -4.87 -4.96
N GLN A 242 30.71 -5.42 -6.13
CA GLN A 242 30.03 -5.18 -7.39
C GLN A 242 28.67 -5.90 -7.51
N THR A 243 27.64 -5.13 -7.85
CA THR A 243 26.30 -5.60 -8.21
C THR A 243 26.32 -6.19 -9.62
N ARG A 244 25.81 -7.41 -9.79
CA ARG A 244 25.69 -8.08 -11.08
C ARG A 244 24.31 -7.81 -11.69
N ARG A 245 24.28 -7.68 -13.01
CA ARG A 245 23.03 -7.59 -13.78
C ARG A 245 22.32 -8.96 -13.76
N ALA A 246 21.02 -8.97 -13.50
CA ALA A 246 20.18 -10.14 -13.76
C ALA A 246 20.16 -10.45 -15.27
N GLN A 247 20.55 -11.65 -15.67
CA GLN A 247 20.51 -12.05 -17.08
C GLN A 247 19.07 -12.41 -17.50
N PRO A 248 18.72 -12.37 -18.79
CA PRO A 248 17.39 -12.79 -19.26
C PRO A 248 17.05 -14.25 -18.92
N GLU A 249 18.06 -15.12 -18.82
CA GLU A 249 17.93 -16.52 -18.38
C GLU A 249 17.60 -16.64 -16.88
N THR A 250 17.62 -15.52 -16.16
CA THR A 250 17.30 -15.42 -14.74
C THR A 250 15.78 -15.28 -14.51
N LEU A 251 14.91 -15.56 -15.50
CA LEU A 251 13.44 -15.72 -15.40
C LEU A 251 12.95 -16.60 -14.22
N TRP A 252 13.85 -17.32 -13.55
CA TRP A 252 13.55 -18.05 -12.31
C TRP A 252 12.82 -17.19 -11.27
N TYR A 253 13.16 -15.91 -11.09
CA TYR A 253 12.48 -15.06 -10.10
C TYR A 253 11.03 -14.75 -10.52
N MET A 254 10.77 -14.58 -11.81
CA MET A 254 9.41 -14.43 -12.33
C MET A 254 8.59 -15.70 -12.11
N SER A 255 9.20 -16.88 -12.21
CA SER A 255 8.53 -18.15 -11.90
C SER A 255 8.09 -18.28 -10.44
N LYS A 256 8.63 -17.44 -9.55
CA LYS A 256 8.31 -17.38 -8.11
C LYS A 256 7.53 -16.14 -7.71
N ALA A 257 7.31 -15.21 -8.65
CA ALA A 257 6.55 -14.01 -8.39
C ALA A 257 5.11 -14.36 -8.00
N GLN A 258 4.57 -13.61 -7.05
CA GLN A 258 3.18 -13.79 -6.63
C GLN A 258 2.25 -12.93 -7.49
N PRO A 259 1.18 -13.48 -8.06
CA PRO A 259 0.21 -12.69 -8.79
C PRO A 259 -0.53 -11.77 -7.81
N ILE A 260 -0.53 -10.49 -8.13
CA ILE A 260 -1.26 -9.45 -7.40
C ILE A 260 -2.14 -8.65 -8.37
N TRP A 261 -3.11 -7.95 -7.80
CA TRP A 261 -3.91 -6.98 -8.51
C TRP A 261 -3.58 -5.60 -7.98
N THR A 262 -3.61 -4.63 -8.86
CA THR A 262 -3.27 -3.25 -8.53
C THR A 262 -4.42 -2.35 -8.99
N MET A 263 -4.89 -1.50 -8.08
CA MET A 263 -6.01 -0.60 -8.34
C MET A 263 -5.53 0.84 -8.23
N LEU A 264 -5.56 1.59 -9.34
CA LEU A 264 -5.14 3.00 -9.32
C LEU A 264 -6.02 3.80 -8.35
N CYS A 265 -5.38 4.42 -7.36
CA CYS A 265 -6.07 5.17 -6.32
C CYS A 265 -5.94 6.68 -6.55
N LEU A 266 -4.70 7.14 -6.71
CA LEU A 266 -4.35 8.56 -6.73
C LEU A 266 -3.25 8.83 -7.75
N VAL A 267 -3.31 9.99 -8.40
CA VAL A 267 -2.23 10.58 -9.17
C VAL A 267 -1.71 11.78 -8.40
N ARG A 268 -0.41 11.81 -8.10
CA ARG A 268 0.26 12.90 -7.39
C ARG A 268 1.17 13.64 -8.36
N GLU A 269 1.21 14.95 -8.26
CA GLU A 269 2.29 15.75 -8.84
C GLU A 269 3.21 16.15 -7.68
N LYS A 270 4.47 15.70 -7.73
CA LYS A 270 5.49 15.96 -6.71
C LYS A 270 6.74 16.51 -7.39
N TYR A 271 7.17 17.71 -7.03
CA TYR A 271 8.36 18.35 -7.62
C TYR A 271 8.36 18.38 -9.17
N GLY A 272 7.19 18.57 -9.80
CA GLY A 272 7.05 18.56 -11.27
C GLY A 272 7.06 17.17 -11.91
N HIS A 273 7.05 16.10 -11.12
CA HIS A 273 6.92 14.71 -11.58
C HIS A 273 5.56 14.14 -11.21
N ARG A 274 4.93 13.43 -12.15
CA ARG A 274 3.72 12.64 -11.90
C ARG A 274 4.09 11.29 -11.31
N GLN A 275 3.60 11.00 -10.12
CA GLN A 275 3.73 9.71 -9.46
C GLN A 275 2.33 9.11 -9.28
N LEU A 276 2.18 7.84 -9.61
CA LEU A 276 0.91 7.14 -9.46
C LEU A 276 0.95 6.26 -8.22
N VAL A 277 -0.15 6.23 -7.48
CA VAL A 277 -0.30 5.43 -6.27
C VAL A 277 -1.48 4.48 -6.46
N ALA A 278 -1.23 3.20 -6.27
CA ALA A 278 -2.21 2.14 -6.45
C ALA A 278 -2.30 1.23 -5.22
N LEU A 279 -3.49 0.72 -4.92
CA LEU A 279 -3.66 -0.32 -3.91
C LEU A 279 -3.11 -1.64 -4.43
N VAL A 280 -2.44 -2.41 -3.57
CA VAL A 280 -2.03 -3.78 -3.88
C VAL A 280 -3.01 -4.75 -3.24
N LEU A 281 -3.60 -5.60 -4.06
CA LEU A 281 -4.76 -6.41 -3.76
C LEU A 281 -4.47 -7.89 -4.05
N THR A 282 -5.05 -8.77 -3.23
CA THR A 282 -5.10 -10.22 -3.47
C THR A 282 -6.56 -10.68 -3.48
N PRO A 283 -6.99 -11.51 -4.43
CA PRO A 283 -8.36 -11.96 -4.52
C PRO A 283 -8.72 -12.86 -3.32
N CYS A 284 -9.95 -12.73 -2.85
CA CYS A 284 -10.54 -13.58 -1.82
C CYS A 284 -11.45 -14.66 -2.41
N ASP A 285 -11.82 -14.52 -3.69
CA ASP A 285 -12.67 -15.44 -4.43
C ASP A 285 -12.06 -15.75 -5.80
N ASP A 286 -12.45 -16.89 -6.38
CA ASP A 286 -12.01 -17.29 -7.73
C ASP A 286 -12.58 -16.37 -8.83
N GLY A 287 -13.61 -15.59 -8.50
CA GLY A 287 -14.27 -14.65 -9.40
C GLY A 287 -13.53 -13.33 -9.58
N ASN A 288 -12.47 -13.07 -8.79
CA ASN A 288 -11.76 -11.80 -8.72
C ASN A 288 -12.71 -10.61 -8.54
N ARG A 289 -13.73 -10.76 -7.69
CA ARG A 289 -14.69 -9.70 -7.37
C ARG A 289 -14.45 -9.10 -5.99
N THR A 290 -13.99 -9.94 -5.06
CA THR A 290 -13.66 -9.55 -3.69
C THR A 290 -12.16 -9.62 -3.49
N PHE A 291 -11.58 -8.57 -2.93
CA PHE A 291 -10.15 -8.46 -2.70
C PHE A 291 -9.84 -8.06 -1.27
N ARG A 292 -8.70 -8.53 -0.79
CA ARG A 292 -8.05 -8.03 0.41
C ARG A 292 -6.90 -7.12 0.00
N ARG A 293 -6.79 -5.96 0.64
CA ARG A 293 -5.61 -5.10 0.53
C ARG A 293 -4.43 -5.74 1.27
N ILE A 294 -3.26 -5.74 0.64
CA ILE A 294 -2.01 -6.25 1.21
C ILE A 294 -0.86 -5.23 1.15
N GLY A 295 -1.06 -4.06 0.55
CA GLY A 295 -0.05 -3.03 0.46
C GLY A 295 -0.42 -1.87 -0.46
N LEU A 296 0.58 -1.05 -0.73
CA LEU A 296 0.53 0.13 -1.59
C LEU A 296 1.64 0.06 -2.63
N LEU A 297 1.34 0.45 -3.87
CA LEU A 297 2.26 0.49 -4.99
C LEU A 297 2.53 1.95 -5.36
N PHE A 298 3.80 2.28 -5.51
CA PHE A 298 4.31 3.55 -5.99
C PHE A 298 4.91 3.36 -7.38
N VAL A 299 4.35 4.06 -8.36
CA VAL A 299 4.82 3.99 -9.74
C VAL A 299 5.48 5.31 -10.11
N ASP A 300 6.80 5.26 -10.27
CA ASP A 300 7.62 6.42 -10.59
C ASP A 300 7.72 6.70 -12.09
N ASN A 301 7.37 5.72 -12.93
CA ASN A 301 7.46 5.82 -14.38
C ASN A 301 6.07 5.76 -15.03
N GLU A 302 5.48 6.93 -15.26
CA GLU A 302 4.17 7.08 -15.93
C GLU A 302 4.15 6.42 -17.32
N HIS A 303 5.28 6.40 -18.03
CA HIS A 303 5.35 5.77 -19.35
C HIS A 303 5.32 4.24 -19.26
N ALA A 304 6.05 3.65 -18.31
CA ALA A 304 5.96 2.21 -18.05
C ALA A 304 4.55 1.80 -17.60
N PHE A 305 3.92 2.62 -16.75
CA PHE A 305 2.53 2.40 -16.33
C PHE A 305 1.54 2.48 -17.50
N LYS A 306 1.65 3.50 -18.36
CA LYS A 306 0.78 3.64 -19.53
C LYS A 306 0.94 2.48 -20.49
N ASN A 307 2.17 2.05 -20.76
CA ASN A 307 2.42 0.89 -21.63
C ASN A 307 1.84 -0.40 -21.03
N TRP A 308 1.89 -0.57 -19.70
CA TRP A 308 1.26 -1.69 -19.00
C TRP A 308 -0.28 -1.61 -18.99
N MET A 309 -0.87 -0.40 -18.94
CA MET A 309 -2.31 -0.21 -19.11
C MET A 309 -2.78 -0.27 -20.58
N GLU A 310 -1.91 -0.02 -21.56
CA GLU A 310 -2.21 0.03 -22.99
C GLU A 310 -1.77 -1.23 -23.77
N PRO A 311 -2.53 -2.33 -23.67
CA PRO A 311 -2.67 -3.22 -24.81
C PRO A 311 -4.14 -3.25 -25.24
N GLY A 312 -4.62 -2.18 -25.89
CA GLY A 312 -5.91 -2.16 -26.62
C GLY A 312 -7.20 -2.39 -25.83
N GLU A 313 -7.14 -2.63 -24.52
CA GLU A 313 -8.26 -3.10 -23.69
C GLU A 313 -8.48 -2.31 -22.39
N LEU A 314 -8.09 -1.03 -22.35
CA LEU A 314 -8.27 -0.13 -21.18
C LEU A 314 -9.69 -0.13 -20.59
N HIS A 315 -10.71 -0.29 -21.45
CA HIS A 315 -12.11 -0.38 -21.03
C HIS A 315 -12.43 -1.66 -20.22
N LYS A 316 -11.64 -2.74 -20.36
CA LYS A 316 -11.79 -3.97 -19.57
C LYS A 316 -11.10 -3.88 -18.21
N CYS A 317 -10.14 -2.98 -18.05
CA CYS A 317 -9.45 -2.75 -16.77
C CYS A 317 -10.28 -1.89 -15.82
N PHE A 318 -11.25 -1.11 -16.31
CA PHE A 318 -12.11 -0.29 -15.46
C PHE A 318 -13.24 -1.12 -14.82
N GLN A 319 -12.98 -1.68 -13.65
CA GLN A 319 -13.82 -2.69 -13.00
C GLN A 319 -14.39 -2.21 -11.68
N THR A 320 -15.55 -2.77 -11.30
CA THR A 320 -16.13 -2.62 -9.97
C THR A 320 -15.77 -3.84 -9.13
N VAL A 321 -15.18 -3.61 -7.97
CA VAL A 321 -14.74 -4.66 -7.04
C VAL A 321 -15.11 -4.30 -5.61
N GLN A 322 -15.14 -5.30 -4.74
CA GLN A 322 -15.31 -5.13 -3.30
C GLN A 322 -13.97 -5.37 -2.59
N ILE A 323 -13.63 -4.49 -1.65
CA ILE A 323 -12.46 -4.61 -0.78
C ILE A 323 -12.94 -4.92 0.64
N VAL A 324 -12.38 -5.95 1.27
CA VAL A 324 -12.73 -6.46 2.61
C VAL A 324 -11.55 -6.45 3.57
#